data_AF-A0A5U4EW82-F1
#
_entry.id   AF-A0A5U4EW82-F1
#
_cell.length_a   1.000
_cell.length_b   1.000
_cell.length_c   1.000
_cell.angle_alpha   90.00
_cell.angle_beta   90.00
_cell.angle_gamma   90.00
#
_symmetry.space_group_name_H-M   'P 1'
#
loop_
_entity.id
_entity.type
_entity.pdbx_description
1 polymer ?
#
loop_
_entity_poly.entity_id
_entity_poly.type
_entity_poly.pdbx_seq_one_letter_code
_entity_poly.pdbx_strand_id
1 'polypeptide(L)'
;MARFESIKQLLALSCEDIFYADDIVHVHLPMVQTVYDFASICSEQNLISQTFSFVFKGQSRDRVFSLWDELPSSITNGNITTFGVSLNLKSLRMNGTHVYYDENELIEICPLSPERFLIIKLGINNGDCTICPDEYSKNEIARYRQVKKIWDLLSSCSDHQDGHELIFLYKQKISVTLNYNIKDLEHEFDGFAKLDKIFSDELHMDAKCNIMRSTLHSFLWREKRSDSFRKLLAEFTLFSLVFEENYRAFSVGFSFDKIRKEYSERFRDYLSKLNGIMYDTLTRALSIPISSLISFVAMKGDFSGSSAIINVGALLLVLFASINIWYLVKFQSSMIRISQSEYKDLFDNIRTELKDLELIELSQKEEELNDQSKKVISTLNFVQSISICNLILNAALFIITIF
;
A
#
# COMPACT_ATOMS: atom_id res chain seq x y z
N MET A 1 -9.21 -25.24 26.47
CA MET A 1 -10.59 -25.64 26.16
C MET A 1 -11.32 -26.06 27.44
N ALA A 2 -10.86 -27.11 28.13
CA ALA A 2 -11.47 -27.56 29.39
C ALA A 2 -11.64 -26.45 30.46
N ARG A 3 -10.64 -25.58 30.67
CA ARG A 3 -10.69 -24.56 31.72
C ARG A 3 -11.83 -23.55 31.58
N PHE A 4 -12.11 -23.06 30.37
CA PHE A 4 -13.19 -22.09 30.14
C PHE A 4 -14.56 -22.74 30.34
N GLU A 5 -14.74 -23.97 29.86
CA GLU A 5 -15.95 -24.76 30.08
C GLU A 5 -16.17 -25.09 31.55
N SER A 6 -15.11 -25.44 32.29
CA SER A 6 -15.20 -25.70 33.72
C SER A 6 -15.63 -24.46 34.51
N ILE A 7 -15.10 -23.28 34.17
CA ILE A 7 -15.52 -22.02 34.81
C ILE A 7 -16.97 -21.70 34.45
N LYS A 8 -17.37 -21.83 33.18
CA LYS A 8 -18.74 -21.59 32.74
C LYS A 8 -19.73 -22.54 33.42
N GLN A 9 -19.42 -23.82 33.49
CA GLN A 9 -20.24 -24.83 34.17
C GLN A 9 -20.34 -24.54 35.67
N LEU A 10 -19.26 -24.10 36.33
CA LEU A 10 -19.27 -23.71 37.73
C LEU A 10 -20.19 -22.51 37.98
N LEU A 11 -20.13 -21.50 37.11
CA LEU A 11 -20.98 -20.32 37.19
C LEU A 11 -22.46 -20.67 36.92
N ALA A 12 -22.75 -21.60 36.01
CA ALA A 12 -24.11 -22.05 35.72
C ALA A 12 -24.77 -22.82 36.90
N LEU A 13 -23.97 -23.35 37.83
CA LEU A 13 -24.45 -24.05 39.02
C LEU A 13 -24.76 -23.11 40.20
N SER A 14 -24.63 -21.79 40.03
CA SER A 14 -24.87 -20.82 41.09
C SER A 14 -26.35 -20.77 41.52
N CYS A 15 -26.61 -20.74 42.82
CA CYS A 15 -27.96 -20.62 43.38
C CYS A 15 -28.40 -19.17 43.68
N GLU A 16 -27.44 -18.24 43.76
CA GLU A 16 -27.68 -16.83 44.08
C GLU A 16 -26.95 -15.93 43.07
N ASP A 17 -27.25 -14.62 43.11
CA ASP A 17 -26.56 -13.64 42.28
C ASP A 17 -25.04 -13.64 42.53
N ILE A 18 -24.28 -13.66 41.43
CA ILE A 18 -22.83 -13.59 41.47
C ILE A 18 -22.40 -12.22 41.96
N PHE A 19 -21.58 -12.17 43.02
CA PHE A 19 -21.05 -10.93 43.59
C PHE A 19 -19.62 -10.69 43.11
N TYR A 20 -19.30 -9.45 42.71
CA TYR A 20 -17.98 -9.06 42.23
C TYR A 20 -17.45 -7.87 43.04
N ALA A 21 -16.28 -8.05 43.65
CA ALA A 21 -15.54 -7.00 44.34
C ALA A 21 -14.03 -7.28 44.25
N ASP A 22 -13.23 -6.24 44.05
CA ASP A 22 -11.76 -6.29 44.09
C ASP A 22 -11.11 -7.42 43.26
N ASP A 23 -11.48 -7.57 41.98
CA ASP A 23 -11.03 -8.65 41.07
C ASP A 23 -11.44 -10.08 41.51
N ILE A 24 -12.31 -10.21 42.50
CA ILE A 24 -12.79 -11.49 43.02
C ILE A 24 -14.28 -11.66 42.75
N VAL A 25 -14.60 -12.76 42.09
CA VAL A 25 -15.97 -13.19 41.84
C VAL A 25 -16.36 -14.23 42.88
N HIS A 26 -17.39 -13.92 43.66
CA HIS A 26 -17.96 -14.81 44.67
C HIS A 26 -19.20 -15.50 44.10
N VAL A 27 -19.20 -16.83 44.17
CA VAL A 27 -20.26 -17.68 43.64
C VAL A 27 -20.80 -18.55 44.76
N HIS A 28 -22.12 -18.53 44.97
CA HIS A 28 -22.80 -19.41 45.92
C HIS A 28 -23.35 -20.64 45.22
N LEU A 29 -22.90 -21.81 45.64
CA LEU A 29 -23.22 -23.11 45.07
C LEU A 29 -24.07 -23.93 46.04
N PRO A 30 -24.94 -24.82 45.56
CA PRO A 30 -25.73 -25.71 46.40
C PRO A 30 -24.83 -26.78 47.03
N MET A 31 -25.03 -27.07 48.31
CA MET A 31 -24.24 -28.08 49.04
C MET A 31 -24.70 -29.51 48.69
N VAL A 32 -24.38 -29.94 47.47
CA VAL A 32 -24.68 -31.28 46.93
C VAL A 32 -23.35 -31.95 46.55
N GLN A 33 -23.20 -33.25 46.84
CA GLN A 33 -21.96 -34.00 46.62
C GLN A 33 -21.39 -33.80 45.20
N THR A 34 -22.22 -33.93 44.16
CA THR A 34 -21.80 -33.76 42.76
C THR A 34 -21.26 -32.37 42.45
N VAL A 35 -21.84 -31.33 43.05
CA VAL A 35 -21.43 -29.92 42.86
C VAL A 35 -20.17 -29.61 43.67
N TYR A 36 -20.07 -30.15 44.88
CA TYR A 36 -18.89 -30.03 45.72
C TYR A 36 -17.68 -30.73 45.11
N ASP A 37 -17.83 -31.96 44.63
CA ASP A 37 -16.76 -32.72 43.99
C ASP A 37 -16.26 -31.98 42.73
N PHE A 38 -17.18 -31.41 41.94
CA PHE A 38 -16.83 -30.57 40.80
C PHE A 38 -16.07 -29.30 41.20
N ALA A 39 -16.53 -28.58 42.23
CA ALA A 39 -15.83 -27.40 42.76
C ALA A 39 -14.43 -27.77 43.29
N SER A 40 -14.28 -28.92 43.96
CA SER A 40 -12.99 -29.43 44.42
C SER A 40 -12.03 -29.67 43.24
N ILE A 41 -12.50 -30.28 42.15
CA ILE A 41 -11.70 -30.45 40.92
C ILE A 41 -11.30 -29.09 40.32
N CYS A 42 -12.20 -28.12 40.28
CA CYS A 42 -11.88 -26.76 39.82
C CYS A 42 -10.83 -26.09 40.72
N SER A 43 -10.85 -26.38 42.02
CA SER A 43 -9.87 -25.88 42.98
C SER A 43 -8.48 -26.48 42.76
N GLU A 44 -8.41 -27.81 42.55
CA GLU A 44 -7.15 -28.51 42.20
C GLU A 44 -6.53 -27.98 40.90
N GLN A 45 -7.37 -27.58 39.94
CA GLN A 45 -6.93 -26.97 38.68
C GLN A 45 -6.53 -25.49 38.82
N ASN A 46 -6.54 -24.92 40.02
CA ASN A 46 -6.31 -23.50 40.32
C ASN A 46 -7.26 -22.54 39.58
N LEU A 47 -8.50 -22.99 39.34
CA LEU A 47 -9.54 -22.15 38.73
C LEU A 47 -10.31 -21.33 39.77
N ILE A 48 -10.42 -21.86 40.99
CA ILE A 48 -11.07 -21.22 42.14
C ILE A 48 -10.14 -21.27 43.36
N SER A 49 -10.48 -20.55 44.44
CA SER A 49 -9.75 -20.61 45.71
C SER A 49 -9.69 -22.05 46.27
N GLN A 50 -8.61 -22.35 47.01
CA GLN A 50 -8.46 -23.61 47.77
C GLN A 50 -9.41 -23.73 48.95
N THR A 51 -10.05 -22.62 49.32
CA THR A 51 -11.03 -22.56 50.40
C THR A 51 -12.43 -22.29 49.88
N PHE A 52 -13.41 -22.89 50.55
CA PHE A 52 -14.82 -22.55 50.42
C PHE A 52 -15.33 -21.99 51.74
N SER A 53 -16.30 -21.07 51.63
CA SER A 53 -16.96 -20.45 52.78
C SER A 53 -18.36 -21.03 52.96
N PHE A 54 -18.85 -21.11 54.19
CA PHE A 54 -20.22 -21.53 54.47
C PHE A 54 -20.73 -20.88 55.76
N VAL A 55 -22.05 -20.69 55.85
CA VAL A 55 -22.68 -20.13 57.04
C VAL A 55 -23.16 -21.26 57.95
N PHE A 56 -22.67 -21.29 59.18
CA PHE A 56 -23.13 -22.24 60.19
C PHE A 56 -23.45 -21.49 61.49
N LYS A 57 -24.69 -21.62 61.97
CA LYS A 57 -25.19 -20.92 63.17
C LYS A 57 -24.99 -19.39 63.13
N GLY A 58 -25.19 -18.79 61.96
CA GLY A 58 -25.09 -17.33 61.77
C GLY A 58 -23.64 -16.79 61.69
N GLN A 59 -22.63 -17.66 61.65
CA GLN A 59 -21.23 -17.27 61.45
C GLN A 59 -20.71 -17.85 60.13
N SER A 60 -20.04 -17.00 59.33
CA SER A 60 -19.30 -17.46 58.14
C SER A 60 -18.02 -18.17 58.59
N ARG A 61 -17.76 -19.35 58.02
CA ARG A 61 -16.56 -20.15 58.26
C ARG A 61 -15.94 -20.55 56.94
N ASP A 62 -14.61 -20.51 56.89
CA ASP A 62 -13.84 -20.93 55.72
C ASP A 62 -13.16 -22.28 55.99
N ARG A 63 -13.12 -23.13 54.98
CA ARG A 63 -12.46 -24.44 55.05
C ARG A 63 -11.78 -24.77 53.73
N VAL A 64 -10.66 -25.49 53.81
CA VAL A 64 -9.99 -26.03 52.61
C VAL A 64 -10.83 -27.18 52.05
N PHE A 65 -10.86 -27.33 50.73
CA PHE A 65 -11.47 -28.48 50.07
C PHE A 65 -10.82 -29.80 50.55
N SER A 66 -11.65 -30.80 50.82
CA SER A 66 -11.26 -32.16 51.22
C SER A 66 -12.19 -33.15 50.53
N LEU A 67 -11.94 -34.46 50.64
CA LEU A 67 -12.89 -35.44 50.12
C LEU A 67 -14.26 -35.28 50.82
N TRP A 68 -15.35 -35.51 50.08
CA TRP A 68 -16.70 -35.37 50.62
C TRP A 68 -16.92 -36.22 51.89
N ASP A 69 -16.36 -37.43 51.90
CA ASP A 69 -16.44 -38.37 53.03
C ASP A 69 -15.66 -37.91 54.28
N GLU A 70 -14.73 -36.95 54.13
CA GLU A 70 -13.94 -36.36 55.22
C GLU A 70 -14.59 -35.10 55.79
N LEU A 71 -15.70 -34.63 55.19
CA LEU A 71 -16.46 -33.50 55.72
C LEU A 71 -17.21 -33.92 56.99
N PRO A 72 -17.24 -33.06 58.03
CA PRO A 72 -18.05 -33.29 59.22
C PRO A 72 -19.51 -33.52 58.85
N SER A 73 -20.13 -34.52 59.49
CA SER A 73 -21.55 -34.83 59.32
C SER A 73 -22.47 -33.63 59.60
N SER A 74 -22.02 -32.66 60.40
CA SER A 74 -22.74 -31.40 60.63
C SER A 74 -22.91 -30.54 59.37
N ILE A 75 -22.05 -30.73 58.37
CA ILE A 75 -22.08 -30.03 57.07
C ILE A 75 -22.87 -30.82 56.04
N THR A 76 -22.72 -32.15 56.02
CA THR A 76 -23.34 -33.02 55.02
C THR A 76 -24.77 -33.46 55.36
N ASN A 77 -25.22 -33.35 56.62
CA ASN A 77 -26.58 -33.70 57.06
C ASN A 77 -27.65 -32.62 56.77
N GLY A 78 -27.43 -31.71 55.81
CA GLY A 78 -28.45 -30.77 55.31
C GLY A 78 -28.67 -29.49 56.14
N ASN A 79 -27.91 -29.25 57.20
CA ASN A 79 -27.97 -27.99 57.97
C ASN A 79 -27.38 -26.79 57.21
N ILE A 80 -26.58 -27.04 56.17
CA ILE A 80 -25.98 -26.04 55.30
C ILE A 80 -26.52 -26.30 53.90
N THR A 81 -27.19 -25.31 53.33
CA THR A 81 -27.82 -25.41 52.01
C THR A 81 -26.91 -24.93 50.89
N THR A 82 -26.00 -23.99 51.19
CA THR A 82 -25.11 -23.37 50.20
C THR A 82 -23.69 -23.19 50.74
N PHE A 83 -22.73 -23.17 49.83
CA PHE A 83 -21.35 -22.80 50.11
C PHE A 83 -20.86 -21.77 49.09
N GLY A 84 -19.98 -20.86 49.51
CA GLY A 84 -19.37 -19.84 48.68
C GLY A 84 -17.99 -20.28 48.17
N VAL A 85 -17.71 -20.01 46.91
CA VAL A 85 -16.37 -20.12 46.32
C VAL A 85 -15.95 -18.78 45.73
N SER A 86 -14.66 -18.50 45.75
CA SER A 86 -14.09 -17.27 45.19
C SER A 86 -13.20 -17.58 43.98
N LEU A 87 -13.40 -16.83 42.90
CA LEU A 87 -12.58 -16.84 41.70
C LEU A 87 -11.78 -15.53 41.66
N ASN A 88 -10.46 -15.63 41.71
CA ASN A 88 -9.58 -14.47 41.55
C ASN A 88 -9.27 -14.27 40.06
N LEU A 89 -9.90 -13.28 39.43
CA LEU A 89 -9.77 -13.03 37.99
C LEU A 89 -8.34 -12.63 37.62
N LYS A 90 -7.67 -11.85 38.46
CA LYS A 90 -6.27 -11.44 38.24
C LYS A 90 -5.31 -12.63 38.20
N SER A 91 -5.45 -13.58 39.13
CA SER A 91 -4.65 -14.82 39.14
C SER A 91 -4.91 -15.69 37.92
N LEU A 92 -6.17 -15.79 37.47
CA LEU A 92 -6.53 -16.51 36.25
C LEU A 92 -5.86 -15.88 35.01
N ARG A 93 -5.87 -14.54 34.91
CA ARG A 93 -5.22 -13.79 33.84
C ARG A 93 -3.70 -14.00 33.83
N MET A 94 -3.05 -13.98 35.00
CA MET A 94 -1.61 -14.29 35.11
C MET A 94 -1.27 -15.72 34.67
N ASN A 95 -2.19 -16.66 34.87
CA ASN A 95 -2.05 -18.06 34.44
C ASN A 95 -2.46 -18.29 32.97
N GLY A 96 -2.63 -17.22 32.19
CA GLY A 96 -2.97 -17.26 30.76
C GLY A 96 -4.44 -17.56 30.46
N THR A 97 -5.32 -17.51 31.46
CA THR A 97 -6.77 -17.70 31.28
C THR A 97 -7.46 -16.35 31.31
N HIS A 98 -7.80 -15.83 30.13
CA HIS A 98 -8.40 -14.50 29.97
C HIS A 98 -9.88 -14.50 30.39
N VAL A 99 -10.14 -14.10 31.64
CA VAL A 99 -11.49 -13.99 32.21
C VAL A 99 -11.74 -12.57 32.70
N TYR A 100 -12.92 -12.06 32.37
CA TYR A 100 -13.36 -10.71 32.70
C TYR A 100 -14.79 -10.75 33.23
N TYR A 101 -15.11 -9.85 34.14
CA TYR A 101 -16.44 -9.73 34.70
C TYR A 101 -17.41 -9.09 33.71
N ASP A 102 -17.04 -7.95 33.12
CA ASP A 102 -17.84 -7.25 32.12
C ASP A 102 -17.01 -6.76 30.92
N GLU A 103 -17.69 -6.18 29.93
CA GLU A 103 -17.06 -5.64 28.71
C GLU A 103 -16.17 -4.41 28.99
N ASN A 104 -16.44 -3.67 30.05
CA ASN A 104 -15.65 -2.48 30.42
C ASN A 104 -14.30 -2.91 31.00
N GLU A 105 -14.30 -3.88 31.91
CA GLU A 105 -13.09 -4.48 32.49
C GLU A 105 -12.23 -5.14 31.40
N LEU A 106 -12.87 -5.81 30.43
CA LEU A 106 -12.16 -6.38 29.28
C LEU A 106 -11.34 -5.33 28.53
N ILE A 107 -11.95 -4.19 28.17
CA ILE A 107 -11.29 -3.14 27.40
C ILE A 107 -10.23 -2.42 28.24
N GLU A 108 -10.50 -2.17 29.52
CA GLU A 108 -9.58 -1.47 30.42
C GLU A 108 -8.30 -2.29 30.69
N ILE A 109 -8.45 -3.59 30.97
CA ILE A 109 -7.32 -4.47 31.28
C ILE A 109 -6.64 -4.99 30.02
N CYS A 110 -7.40 -5.21 28.93
CA CYS A 110 -6.90 -5.79 27.70
C CYS A 110 -7.49 -5.06 26.48
N PRO A 111 -6.93 -3.89 26.11
CA PRO A 111 -7.46 -3.12 24.99
C PRO A 111 -7.22 -3.78 23.62
N LEU A 112 -6.33 -4.77 23.51
CA LEU A 112 -6.14 -5.58 22.30
C LEU A 112 -6.73 -6.97 22.50
N SER A 113 -7.61 -7.39 21.60
CA SER A 113 -8.34 -8.64 21.71
C SER A 113 -7.43 -9.88 21.83
N PRO A 114 -7.57 -10.70 22.90
CA PRO A 114 -6.93 -12.00 22.99
C PRO A 114 -7.66 -13.02 22.09
N GLU A 115 -7.00 -14.13 21.76
CA GLU A 115 -7.57 -15.14 20.85
C GLU A 115 -8.88 -15.75 21.38
N ARG A 116 -8.90 -16.02 22.70
CA ARG A 116 -10.05 -16.58 23.43
C ARG A 116 -10.15 -15.95 24.81
N PHE A 117 -11.37 -15.63 25.22
CA PHE A 117 -11.66 -15.06 26.54
C PHE A 117 -13.09 -15.38 26.99
N LEU A 118 -13.32 -15.24 28.30
CA LEU A 118 -14.60 -15.48 28.96
C LEU A 118 -15.10 -14.16 29.57
N ILE A 119 -16.37 -13.83 29.34
CA ILE A 119 -17.06 -12.74 30.06
C ILE A 119 -18.13 -13.37 30.97
N ILE A 120 -18.12 -12.98 32.25
CA ILE A 120 -18.99 -13.58 33.29
C ILE A 120 -20.38 -12.93 33.27
N LYS A 121 -20.46 -11.60 33.30
CA LYS A 121 -21.71 -10.85 33.35
C LYS A 121 -21.87 -10.05 32.06
N LEU A 122 -22.48 -10.69 31.07
CA LEU A 122 -22.87 -10.00 29.85
C LEU A 122 -24.26 -9.40 30.05
N GLY A 123 -24.38 -8.08 30.03
CA GLY A 123 -25.68 -7.39 30.15
C GLY A 123 -26.69 -7.70 29.03
N ILE A 124 -26.30 -8.53 28.05
CA ILE A 124 -27.04 -8.77 26.80
C ILE A 124 -27.54 -10.22 26.67
N ASN A 125 -26.94 -11.19 27.36
CA ASN A 125 -27.38 -12.60 27.39
C ASN A 125 -28.12 -12.94 28.70
N ASN A 126 -29.00 -12.06 29.18
CA ASN A 126 -29.68 -12.22 30.48
C ASN A 126 -28.73 -12.45 31.69
N GLY A 127 -27.45 -12.08 31.59
CA GLY A 127 -26.44 -12.35 32.61
C GLY A 127 -25.67 -13.67 32.46
N ASP A 128 -25.87 -14.42 31.37
CA ASP A 128 -25.17 -15.68 31.14
C ASP A 128 -23.69 -15.50 30.75
N CYS A 129 -22.85 -16.37 31.30
CA CYS A 129 -21.43 -16.43 31.03
C CYS A 129 -21.16 -16.95 29.60
N THR A 130 -20.38 -16.20 28.81
CA THR A 130 -20.20 -16.47 27.37
C THR A 130 -18.72 -16.67 27.00
N ILE A 131 -18.42 -17.73 26.24
CA ILE A 131 -17.06 -18.02 25.74
C ILE A 131 -16.91 -17.40 24.33
N CYS A 132 -15.96 -16.47 24.19
CA CYS A 132 -15.65 -15.84 22.91
C CYS A 132 -14.44 -16.53 22.24
N PRO A 133 -14.50 -16.89 20.94
CA PRO A 133 -15.54 -16.55 19.95
C PRO A 133 -16.66 -17.57 19.76
N ASP A 134 -16.54 -18.76 20.34
CA ASP A 134 -17.32 -19.94 19.91
C ASP A 134 -18.84 -19.78 20.12
N GLU A 135 -19.25 -18.94 21.08
CA GLU A 135 -20.65 -18.78 21.49
C GLU A 135 -21.21 -17.37 21.24
N TYR A 136 -20.43 -16.48 20.64
CA TYR A 136 -20.75 -15.05 20.62
C TYR A 136 -21.05 -14.53 19.21
N SER A 137 -22.28 -14.05 19.01
CA SER A 137 -22.77 -13.58 17.70
C SER A 137 -23.03 -12.07 17.62
N LYS A 138 -22.61 -11.25 18.60
CA LYS A 138 -22.88 -9.80 18.58
C LYS A 138 -21.78 -9.00 17.88
N ASN A 139 -22.19 -7.94 17.19
CA ASN A 139 -21.32 -7.08 16.38
C ASN A 139 -20.22 -6.38 17.19
N GLU A 140 -20.44 -6.07 18.48
CA GLU A 140 -19.47 -5.32 19.31
C GLU A 140 -18.18 -6.09 19.58
N ILE A 141 -18.25 -7.40 19.88
CA ILE A 141 -17.03 -8.22 20.07
C ILE A 141 -16.33 -8.49 18.74
N ALA A 142 -17.09 -8.61 17.65
CA ALA A 142 -16.49 -8.65 16.31
C ALA A 142 -15.71 -7.35 16.02
N ARG A 143 -16.25 -6.19 16.41
CA ARG A 143 -15.59 -4.89 16.30
C ARG A 143 -14.38 -4.76 17.22
N TYR A 144 -14.48 -5.23 18.47
CA TYR A 144 -13.32 -5.31 19.38
C TYR A 144 -12.15 -6.11 18.78
N ARG A 145 -12.43 -7.18 18.03
CA ARG A 145 -11.40 -7.90 17.26
C ARG A 145 -10.86 -7.11 16.08
N GLN A 146 -11.70 -6.34 15.39
CA GLN A 146 -11.27 -5.45 14.32
C GLN A 146 -10.35 -4.34 14.83
N VAL A 147 -10.57 -3.81 16.05
CA VAL A 147 -9.69 -2.82 16.67
C VAL A 147 -8.25 -3.31 16.74
N LYS A 148 -8.02 -4.57 17.08
CA LYS A 148 -6.67 -5.16 17.08
C LYS A 148 -6.03 -5.08 15.69
N LYS A 149 -6.76 -5.47 14.64
CA LYS A 149 -6.25 -5.41 13.27
C LYS A 149 -5.99 -3.97 12.81
N ILE A 150 -6.86 -3.04 13.17
CA ILE A 150 -6.67 -1.60 12.92
C ILE A 150 -5.40 -1.12 13.61
N TRP A 151 -5.20 -1.49 14.88
CA TRP A 151 -4.00 -1.14 15.63
C TRP A 151 -2.73 -1.71 15.02
N ASP A 152 -2.74 -2.99 14.63
CA ASP A 152 -1.61 -3.65 13.97
C ASP A 152 -1.25 -2.95 12.65
N LEU A 153 -2.27 -2.53 11.88
CA LEU A 153 -2.07 -1.78 10.64
C LEU A 153 -1.47 -0.40 10.90
N LEU A 154 -2.00 0.34 11.87
CA LEU A 154 -1.44 1.64 12.28
C LEU A 154 -0.01 1.49 12.80
N SER A 155 0.27 0.43 13.55
CA SER A 155 1.60 0.10 14.06
C SER A 155 2.59 -0.12 12.90
N SER A 156 2.19 -0.83 11.85
CA SER A 156 3.04 -1.05 10.66
C SER A 156 3.43 0.26 9.94
N CYS A 157 2.61 1.30 10.06
CA CYS A 157 2.87 2.63 9.48
C CYS A 157 3.51 3.62 10.47
N SER A 158 3.71 3.22 11.73
CA SER A 158 4.22 4.10 12.79
C SER A 158 5.75 4.23 12.72
N ASP A 159 6.26 5.37 13.18
CA ASP A 159 7.70 5.63 13.22
C ASP A 159 8.32 5.15 14.54
N HIS A 160 7.50 5.07 15.59
CA HIS A 160 7.87 4.49 16.87
C HIS A 160 6.64 3.90 17.56
N GLN A 161 6.83 2.78 18.23
CA GLN A 161 5.80 2.08 18.99
C GLN A 161 6.30 1.79 20.41
N ASP A 162 5.47 2.15 21.38
CA ASP A 162 5.62 1.80 22.78
C ASP A 162 4.35 1.09 23.23
N GLY A 163 4.11 -0.14 22.74
CA GLY A 163 3.02 -1.08 23.08
C GLY A 163 1.59 -0.52 23.10
N HIS A 164 1.34 0.37 24.05
CA HIS A 164 0.14 1.17 24.28
C HIS A 164 0.10 2.49 23.48
N GLU A 165 1.17 2.86 22.79
CA GLU A 165 1.26 4.11 22.05
C GLU A 165 1.99 4.00 20.72
N LEU A 166 1.45 4.69 19.71
CA LEU A 166 2.04 4.84 18.39
C LEU A 166 2.39 6.30 18.12
N ILE A 167 3.61 6.54 17.64
CA ILE A 167 4.09 7.87 17.28
C ILE A 167 4.25 7.95 15.76
N PHE A 168 3.68 9.00 15.18
CA PHE A 168 3.78 9.31 13.77
C PHE A 168 4.47 10.67 13.60
N LEU A 169 5.53 10.66 12.80
CA LEU A 169 6.33 11.82 12.43
C LEU A 169 5.93 12.24 11.02
N TYR A 170 5.23 13.37 10.92
CA TYR A 170 4.89 13.98 9.65
C TYR A 170 5.17 15.49 9.73
N LYS A 171 4.18 16.36 9.48
CA LYS A 171 4.32 17.82 9.67
C LYS A 171 4.46 18.22 11.14
N GLN A 172 3.74 17.50 12.01
CA GLN A 172 3.80 17.64 13.46
C GLN A 172 3.79 16.23 14.06
N LYS A 173 4.43 16.06 15.22
CA LYS A 173 4.39 14.80 15.97
C LYS A 173 2.95 14.53 16.41
N ILE A 174 2.43 13.37 16.03
CA ILE A 174 1.15 12.85 16.51
C ILE A 174 1.43 11.61 17.34
N SER A 175 0.71 11.46 18.44
CA SER A 175 0.79 10.29 19.29
C SER A 175 -0.61 9.75 19.50
N VAL A 176 -0.80 8.49 19.12
CA VAL A 176 -2.05 7.77 19.24
C VAL A 176 -1.90 6.79 20.40
N THR A 177 -2.64 7.01 21.47
CA THR A 177 -2.62 6.13 22.65
C THR A 177 -3.80 5.18 22.58
N LEU A 178 -3.56 3.90 22.88
CA LEU A 178 -4.55 2.83 22.83
C LEU A 178 -5.52 2.91 24.02
N ASN A 179 -6.40 3.91 23.98
CA ASN A 179 -7.40 4.15 25.01
C ASN A 179 -8.77 4.32 24.32
N TYR A 180 -9.75 3.50 24.69
CA TYR A 180 -11.12 3.55 24.18
C TYR A 180 -12.11 2.83 25.09
N ASN A 181 -13.40 3.02 24.82
CA ASN A 181 -14.49 2.51 25.65
C ASN A 181 -15.45 1.69 24.78
N ILE A 182 -16.31 0.87 25.41
CA ILE A 182 -17.31 0.05 24.70
C ILE A 182 -18.25 0.89 23.82
N LYS A 183 -18.58 2.11 24.26
CA LYS A 183 -19.42 3.07 23.51
C LYS A 183 -18.79 3.53 22.21
N ASP A 184 -17.46 3.57 22.15
CA ASP A 184 -16.73 3.93 20.93
C ASP A 184 -16.81 2.80 19.88
N LEU A 185 -17.25 1.59 20.28
CA LEU A 185 -17.50 0.43 19.42
C LEU A 185 -18.98 0.28 19.01
N GLU A 186 -19.84 1.28 19.23
CA GLU A 186 -21.24 1.22 18.80
C GLU A 186 -21.38 1.25 17.27
N HIS A 187 -20.51 2.02 16.61
CA HIS A 187 -20.54 2.25 15.17
C HIS A 187 -19.72 1.20 14.40
N GLU A 188 -20.11 0.94 13.16
CA GLU A 188 -19.41 -0.02 12.29
C GLU A 188 -18.15 0.60 11.68
N PHE A 189 -17.09 -0.21 11.55
CA PHE A 189 -15.82 0.19 10.93
C PHE A 189 -15.88 -0.02 9.42
N ASP A 190 -16.82 0.67 8.78
CA ASP A 190 -17.01 0.57 7.34
C ASP A 190 -15.74 0.98 6.60
N GLY A 191 -15.41 0.21 5.56
CA GLY A 191 -14.19 0.42 4.79
C GLY A 191 -12.94 -0.26 5.37
N PHE A 192 -12.98 -0.86 6.56
CA PHE A 192 -11.85 -1.65 7.08
C PHE A 192 -11.41 -2.74 6.10
N ALA A 193 -12.34 -3.51 5.55
CA ALA A 193 -12.03 -4.57 4.58
C ALA A 193 -11.36 -4.04 3.30
N LYS A 194 -11.71 -2.83 2.86
CA LYS A 194 -11.04 -2.19 1.71
C LYS A 194 -9.63 -1.75 2.06
N LEU A 195 -9.47 -1.13 3.23
CA LEU A 195 -8.18 -0.66 3.73
C LEU A 195 -7.23 -1.86 3.91
N ASP A 196 -7.69 -2.94 4.54
CA ASP A 196 -6.95 -4.20 4.68
C ASP A 196 -6.52 -4.78 3.32
N LYS A 197 -7.42 -4.75 2.32
CA LYS A 197 -7.10 -5.16 0.95
C LYS A 197 -6.05 -4.28 0.28
N ILE A 198 -6.07 -2.97 0.50
CA ILE A 198 -5.04 -2.05 -0.04
C ILE A 198 -3.69 -2.36 0.58
N PHE A 199 -3.62 -2.62 1.89
CA PHE A 199 -2.37 -2.93 2.59
C PHE A 199 -1.87 -4.37 2.39
N SER A 200 -2.74 -5.29 1.95
CA SER A 200 -2.34 -6.65 1.57
C SER A 200 -1.46 -6.70 0.31
N ASP A 201 -1.50 -5.65 -0.50
CA ASP A 201 -0.63 -5.49 -1.66
C ASP A 201 0.67 -4.77 -1.26
N GLU A 202 1.82 -5.39 -1.44
CA GLU A 202 3.13 -4.81 -1.08
C GLU A 202 3.59 -3.68 -2.03
N LEU A 203 2.83 -3.39 -3.07
CA LEU A 203 3.17 -2.32 -4.01
C LEU A 203 3.01 -0.93 -3.35
N HIS A 204 4.02 -0.08 -3.48
CA HIS A 204 4.06 1.29 -2.95
C HIS A 204 3.81 1.41 -1.43
N MET A 205 4.29 0.46 -0.62
CA MET A 205 4.11 0.50 0.84
C MET A 205 4.55 1.81 1.49
N ASP A 206 5.71 2.37 1.10
CA ASP A 206 6.16 3.66 1.64
C ASP A 206 5.18 4.79 1.37
N ALA A 207 4.56 4.81 0.18
CA ALA A 207 3.54 5.80 -0.17
C ALA A 207 2.26 5.56 0.63
N LYS A 208 1.83 4.31 0.81
CA LYS A 208 0.67 3.95 1.65
C LYS A 208 0.87 4.40 3.10
N CYS A 209 2.05 4.15 3.68
CA CYS A 209 2.40 4.60 5.02
C CYS A 209 2.43 6.13 5.11
N ASN A 210 2.95 6.84 4.10
CA ASN A 210 2.94 8.31 4.09
C ASN A 210 1.54 8.91 3.96
N ILE A 211 0.68 8.30 3.13
CA ILE A 211 -0.73 8.71 3.02
C ILE A 211 -1.43 8.45 4.35
N MET A 212 -1.18 7.31 4.99
CA MET A 212 -1.70 6.98 6.33
C MET A 212 -1.31 8.06 7.36
N ARG A 213 -0.02 8.42 7.44
CA ARG A 213 0.47 9.51 8.30
C ARG A 213 -0.23 10.84 8.01
N SER A 214 -0.40 11.17 6.74
CA SER A 214 -1.07 12.41 6.31
C SER A 214 -2.56 12.42 6.69
N THR A 215 -3.26 11.31 6.51
CA THR A 215 -4.67 11.16 6.88
C THR A 215 -4.83 11.20 8.40
N LEU A 216 -4.00 10.49 9.16
CA LEU A 216 -4.00 10.60 10.63
C LEU A 216 -3.81 12.05 11.09
N HIS A 217 -2.91 12.78 10.43
CA HIS A 217 -2.70 14.18 10.72
C HIS A 217 -3.93 15.06 10.45
N SER A 218 -4.68 14.84 9.38
CA SER A 218 -5.88 15.65 9.14
C SER A 218 -6.96 15.47 10.22
N PHE A 219 -7.05 14.29 10.83
CA PHE A 219 -8.06 13.98 11.86
C PHE A 219 -7.62 14.35 13.28
N LEU A 220 -6.34 14.13 13.62
CA LEU A 220 -5.87 14.08 15.01
C LEU A 220 -5.02 15.29 15.45
N TRP A 221 -4.67 16.21 14.56
CA TRP A 221 -3.69 17.28 14.91
C TRP A 221 -4.14 18.24 16.02
N ARG A 222 -5.44 18.40 16.26
CA ARG A 222 -5.99 19.22 17.36
C ARG A 222 -6.39 18.41 18.59
N GLU A 223 -6.32 17.09 18.51
CA GLU A 223 -6.85 16.23 19.55
C GLU A 223 -5.85 16.02 20.67
N LYS A 224 -6.40 15.82 21.87
CA LYS A 224 -5.60 15.39 23.01
C LYS A 224 -5.11 13.96 22.78
N ARG A 225 -3.88 13.70 23.19
CA ARG A 225 -3.22 12.39 23.11
C ARG A 225 -4.10 11.24 23.61
N SER A 226 -4.77 11.44 24.75
CA SER A 226 -5.64 10.46 25.42
C SER A 226 -6.92 10.09 24.65
N ASP A 227 -7.41 10.98 23.78
CA ASP A 227 -8.68 10.83 23.06
C ASP A 227 -8.48 10.56 21.56
N SER A 228 -7.23 10.55 21.10
CA SER A 228 -6.85 10.40 19.69
C SER A 228 -7.39 9.12 19.06
N PHE A 229 -7.23 7.98 19.73
CA PHE A 229 -7.72 6.70 19.21
C PHE A 229 -9.24 6.58 19.27
N ARG A 230 -9.87 7.12 20.32
CA ARG A 230 -11.33 7.18 20.46
C ARG A 230 -11.98 7.91 19.30
N LYS A 231 -11.45 9.08 18.97
CA LYS A 231 -11.92 9.85 17.82
C LYS A 231 -11.70 9.09 16.50
N LEU A 232 -10.55 8.45 16.34
CA LEU A 232 -10.25 7.65 15.15
C LEU A 232 -11.26 6.52 14.96
N LEU A 233 -11.64 5.81 16.04
CA LEU A 233 -12.64 4.75 16.00
C LEU A 233 -14.05 5.31 15.70
N ALA A 234 -14.43 6.42 16.33
CA ALA A 234 -15.73 7.05 16.13
C ALA A 234 -15.92 7.57 14.69
N GLU A 235 -14.86 8.08 14.06
CA GLU A 235 -14.87 8.61 12.69
C GLU A 235 -14.22 7.65 11.67
N PHE A 236 -14.09 6.36 12.01
CA PHE A 236 -13.30 5.42 11.23
C PHE A 236 -13.76 5.28 9.77
N THR A 237 -15.07 5.30 9.54
CA THR A 237 -15.65 5.25 8.18
C THR A 237 -15.24 6.45 7.33
N LEU A 238 -15.19 7.65 7.92
CA LEU A 238 -14.74 8.84 7.21
C LEU A 238 -13.22 8.79 7.00
N PHE A 239 -12.47 8.32 7.99
CA PHE A 239 -11.04 8.12 7.90
C PHE A 239 -10.67 7.16 6.76
N SER A 240 -11.34 6.01 6.66
CA SER A 240 -11.08 5.01 5.63
C SER A 240 -11.39 5.55 4.23
N LEU A 241 -12.48 6.32 4.09
CA LEU A 241 -12.84 6.99 2.84
C LEU A 241 -11.78 8.03 2.41
N VAL A 242 -11.35 8.90 3.32
CA VAL A 242 -10.33 9.91 3.02
C VAL A 242 -8.99 9.27 2.68
N PHE A 243 -8.62 8.17 3.34
CA PHE A 243 -7.44 7.39 2.97
C PHE A 243 -7.57 6.82 1.54
N GLU A 244 -8.71 6.20 1.23
CA GLU A 244 -9.00 5.62 -0.10
C GLU A 244 -8.93 6.69 -1.20
N GLU A 245 -9.49 7.88 -0.98
CA GLU A 245 -9.43 9.00 -1.92
C GLU A 245 -8.00 9.50 -2.15
N ASN A 246 -7.22 9.66 -1.07
CA ASN A 246 -5.83 10.08 -1.18
C ASN A 246 -4.96 9.03 -1.89
N TYR A 247 -5.19 7.74 -1.60
CA TYR A 247 -4.52 6.65 -2.29
C TYR A 247 -4.89 6.59 -3.78
N ARG A 248 -6.17 6.79 -4.12
CA ARG A 248 -6.61 6.89 -5.51
C ARG A 248 -5.95 8.06 -6.23
N ALA A 249 -5.88 9.23 -5.59
CA ALA A 249 -5.21 10.40 -6.13
C ALA A 249 -3.71 10.14 -6.37
N PHE A 250 -3.04 9.48 -5.43
CA PHE A 250 -1.65 9.05 -5.58
C PHE A 250 -1.48 8.06 -6.74
N SER A 251 -2.30 7.01 -6.82
CA SER A 251 -2.21 5.99 -7.87
C SER A 251 -2.43 6.59 -9.27
N VAL A 252 -3.36 7.54 -9.37
CA VAL A 252 -3.63 8.29 -10.59
C VAL A 252 -2.43 9.18 -10.93
N GLY A 253 -1.93 9.96 -9.97
CA GLY A 253 -0.74 10.81 -10.14
C GLY A 253 0.51 10.03 -10.54
N PHE A 254 0.75 8.87 -9.93
CA PHE A 254 1.86 7.98 -10.28
C PHE A 254 1.75 7.44 -11.72
N SER A 255 0.53 7.11 -12.16
CA SER A 255 0.29 6.68 -13.54
C SER A 255 0.58 7.81 -14.52
N PHE A 256 0.14 9.04 -14.21
CA PHE A 256 0.45 10.24 -15.00
C PHE A 256 1.94 10.52 -15.06
N ASP A 257 2.66 10.49 -13.93
CA ASP A 257 4.11 10.71 -13.90
C ASP A 257 4.86 9.66 -14.73
N LYS A 258 4.38 8.41 -14.73
CA LYS A 258 4.93 7.34 -15.57
C LYS A 258 4.73 7.65 -17.06
N ILE A 259 3.50 7.99 -17.47
CA ILE A 259 3.17 8.38 -18.85
C ILE A 259 4.02 9.59 -19.27
N ARG A 260 4.15 10.57 -18.37
CA ARG A 260 4.96 11.78 -18.59
C ARG A 260 6.42 11.49 -18.83
N LYS A 261 6.98 10.62 -18.01
CA LYS A 261 8.36 10.15 -18.16
C LYS A 261 8.53 9.40 -19.48
N GLU A 262 7.60 8.51 -19.82
CA GLU A 262 7.64 7.73 -21.05
C GLU A 262 7.64 8.61 -22.30
N TYR A 263 6.68 9.53 -22.48
CA TYR A 263 6.69 10.39 -23.67
C TYR A 263 7.88 11.35 -23.70
N SER A 264 8.39 11.79 -22.53
CA SER A 264 9.56 12.66 -22.44
C SER A 264 10.85 11.95 -22.84
N GLU A 265 11.00 10.67 -22.47
CA GLU A 265 12.11 9.83 -22.90
C GLU A 265 12.04 9.58 -24.40
N ARG A 266 10.86 9.19 -24.91
CA ARG A 266 10.65 8.98 -26.35
C ARG A 266 10.91 10.24 -27.17
N PHE A 267 10.45 11.39 -26.71
CA PHE A 267 10.75 12.69 -27.34
C PHE A 267 12.26 12.90 -27.50
N ARG A 268 13.04 12.64 -26.45
CA ARG A 268 14.51 12.77 -26.48
C ARG A 268 15.13 11.80 -27.48
N ASP A 269 14.66 10.56 -27.53
CA ASP A 269 15.14 9.56 -28.48
C ASP A 269 14.89 9.99 -29.94
N TYR A 270 13.67 10.46 -30.25
CA TYR A 270 13.34 10.95 -31.58
C TYR A 270 14.14 12.18 -31.96
N LEU A 271 14.31 13.14 -31.04
CA LEU A 271 15.11 14.32 -31.26
C LEU A 271 16.59 13.96 -31.53
N SER A 272 17.13 13.01 -30.76
CA SER A 272 18.48 12.48 -30.95
C SER A 272 18.63 11.79 -32.30
N LYS A 273 17.64 10.98 -32.72
CA LYS A 273 17.61 10.31 -34.03
C LYS A 273 17.56 11.32 -35.18
N LEU A 274 16.72 12.36 -35.10
CA LEU A 274 16.63 13.42 -36.11
C LEU A 274 17.94 14.20 -36.21
N ASN A 275 18.53 14.58 -35.07
CA ASN A 275 19.83 15.24 -35.03
C ASN A 275 20.93 14.35 -35.62
N GLY A 276 20.94 13.05 -35.30
CA GLY A 276 21.88 12.08 -35.89
C GLY A 276 21.79 12.05 -37.41
N ILE A 277 20.58 11.95 -37.96
CA ILE A 277 20.34 12.01 -39.42
C ILE A 277 20.88 13.32 -40.00
N MET A 278 20.64 14.45 -39.33
CA MET A 278 21.14 15.75 -39.76
C MET A 278 22.66 15.81 -39.80
N TYR A 279 23.34 15.40 -38.72
CA TYR A 279 24.80 15.38 -38.65
C TYR A 279 25.42 14.44 -39.70
N ASP A 280 24.84 13.26 -39.89
CA ASP A 280 25.28 12.31 -40.91
C ASP A 280 25.13 12.89 -42.32
N THR A 281 24.00 13.57 -42.58
CA THR A 281 23.73 14.24 -43.85
C THR A 281 24.77 15.33 -44.14
N LEU A 282 25.01 16.21 -43.16
CA LEU A 282 25.97 17.31 -43.28
C LEU A 282 27.39 16.79 -43.49
N THR A 283 27.80 15.77 -42.74
CA THR A 283 29.11 15.14 -42.86
C THR A 283 29.31 14.53 -44.24
N ARG A 284 28.31 13.80 -44.74
CA ARG A 284 28.37 13.22 -46.09
C ARG A 284 28.27 14.28 -47.19
N ALA A 285 27.59 15.39 -46.95
CA ALA A 285 27.52 16.51 -47.90
C ALA A 285 28.88 17.17 -48.15
N LEU A 286 29.84 17.09 -47.22
CA LEU A 286 31.22 17.54 -47.44
C LEU A 286 31.94 16.77 -48.56
N SER A 287 31.48 15.57 -48.93
CA SER A 287 32.00 14.85 -50.09
C SER A 287 31.71 15.56 -51.43
N ILE A 288 30.69 16.42 -51.48
CA ILE A 288 30.30 17.15 -52.69
C ILE A 288 31.39 18.17 -53.10
N PRO A 289 31.82 19.13 -52.24
CA PRO A 289 32.90 20.03 -52.61
C PRO A 289 34.24 19.31 -52.83
N ILE A 290 34.53 18.23 -52.09
CA ILE A 290 35.75 17.43 -52.28
C ILE A 290 35.77 16.79 -53.67
N SER A 291 34.69 16.11 -54.07
CA SER A 291 34.57 15.49 -55.40
C SER A 291 34.60 16.53 -56.51
N SER A 292 34.02 17.71 -56.29
CA SER A 292 34.08 18.84 -57.22
C SER A 292 35.51 19.32 -57.44
N LEU A 293 36.26 19.58 -56.36
CA LEU A 293 37.64 20.06 -56.42
C LEU A 293 38.55 19.04 -57.13
N ILE A 294 38.42 17.75 -56.79
CA ILE A 294 39.20 16.68 -57.43
C ILE A 294 38.94 16.66 -58.93
N SER A 295 37.67 16.77 -59.33
CA SER A 295 37.28 16.71 -60.75
C SER A 295 37.77 17.94 -61.52
N PHE A 296 37.67 19.12 -60.92
CA PHE A 296 38.19 20.37 -61.47
C PHE A 296 39.71 20.33 -61.70
N VAL A 297 40.48 19.83 -60.71
CA VAL A 297 41.94 19.73 -60.81
C VAL A 297 42.37 18.62 -61.79
N ALA A 298 41.60 17.54 -61.89
CA ALA A 298 41.94 16.41 -62.75
C ALA A 298 41.73 16.69 -64.24
N MET A 299 40.72 17.49 -64.61
CA MET A 299 40.37 17.72 -66.01
C MET A 299 41.47 18.50 -66.77
N LYS A 300 41.85 18.00 -67.94
CA LYS A 300 42.87 18.60 -68.82
C LYS A 300 42.25 19.03 -70.15
N GLY A 301 42.63 20.20 -70.65
CA GLY A 301 42.15 20.79 -71.91
C GLY A 301 43.00 20.48 -73.15
N ASP A 302 43.81 19.41 -73.12
CA ASP A 302 44.63 18.99 -74.28
C ASP A 302 44.02 17.76 -74.97
N PHE A 303 44.05 17.74 -76.30
CA PHE A 303 43.38 16.74 -77.15
C PHE A 303 44.22 15.47 -77.34
N SER A 304 44.69 14.89 -76.24
CA SER A 304 45.41 13.62 -76.21
C SER A 304 44.52 12.48 -75.71
N GLY A 305 44.71 11.27 -76.25
CA GLY A 305 43.98 10.07 -75.79
C GLY A 305 44.14 9.82 -74.29
N SER A 306 45.26 10.23 -73.68
CA SER A 306 45.46 10.16 -72.23
C SER A 306 44.62 11.18 -71.46
N SER A 307 44.36 12.37 -72.02
CA SER A 307 43.55 13.42 -71.38
C SER A 307 42.07 13.06 -71.41
N ALA A 308 41.60 12.43 -72.50
CA ALA A 308 40.22 11.94 -72.61
C ALA A 308 39.87 10.91 -71.52
N ILE A 309 40.77 9.97 -71.22
CA ILE A 309 40.57 8.97 -70.16
C ILE A 309 40.45 9.62 -68.78
N ILE A 310 41.29 10.62 -68.49
CA ILE A 310 41.26 11.36 -67.22
C ILE A 310 39.96 12.16 -67.07
N ASN A 311 39.53 12.86 -68.12
CA ASN A 311 38.29 13.65 -68.11
C ASN A 311 37.05 12.76 -67.92
N VAL A 312 37.01 11.58 -68.57
CA VAL A 312 35.94 10.59 -68.38
C VAL A 312 35.94 10.02 -66.96
N GLY A 313 37.13 9.73 -66.40
CA GLY A 313 37.27 9.26 -65.02
C GLY A 313 36.77 10.30 -63.99
N ALA A 314 37.09 11.58 -64.20
CA ALA A 314 36.59 12.68 -63.37
C ALA A 314 35.06 12.80 -63.43
N LEU A 315 34.47 12.74 -64.63
CA LEU A 315 33.02 12.79 -64.80
C LEU A 315 32.31 11.60 -64.11
N LEU A 316 32.86 10.39 -64.25
CA LEU A 316 32.33 9.19 -63.58
C LEU A 316 32.39 9.30 -62.06
N LEU A 317 33.43 9.92 -61.50
CA LEU A 317 33.56 10.15 -60.07
C LEU A 317 32.46 11.09 -59.54
N VAL A 318 32.19 12.20 -60.24
CA VAL A 318 31.10 13.13 -59.87
C VAL A 318 29.74 12.45 -60.02
N LEU A 319 29.52 11.71 -61.10
CA LEU A 319 28.28 10.95 -61.32
C LEU A 319 28.04 9.94 -60.19
N PHE A 320 29.06 9.18 -59.81
CA PHE A 320 28.97 8.24 -58.71
C PHE A 320 28.68 8.95 -57.38
N ALA A 321 29.35 10.06 -57.08
CA ALA A 321 29.10 10.86 -55.88
C ALA A 321 27.65 11.37 -55.84
N SER A 322 27.15 11.90 -56.96
CA SER A 322 25.77 12.41 -57.06
C SER A 322 24.72 11.31 -56.88
N ILE A 323 24.94 10.11 -57.44
CA ILE A 323 24.05 8.95 -57.24
C ILE A 323 24.03 8.52 -55.76
N ASN A 324 25.19 8.48 -55.10
CA ASN A 324 25.27 8.13 -53.68
C ASN A 324 24.51 9.14 -52.80
N ILE A 325 24.67 10.44 -53.06
CA ILE A 325 23.91 11.47 -52.34
C ILE A 325 22.41 11.35 -52.59
N TRP A 326 21.99 11.06 -53.83
CA TRP A 326 20.58 10.84 -54.15
C TRP A 326 19.98 9.65 -53.37
N TYR A 327 20.67 8.52 -53.34
CA TYR A 327 20.23 7.35 -52.59
C TYR A 327 20.16 7.63 -51.08
N LEU A 328 21.19 8.30 -50.55
CA LEU A 328 21.25 8.72 -49.15
C LEU A 328 20.06 9.60 -48.77
N VAL A 329 19.78 10.64 -49.55
CA VAL A 329 18.68 11.59 -49.31
C VAL A 329 17.34 10.86 -49.34
N LYS A 330 17.13 9.95 -50.29
CA LYS A 330 15.90 9.14 -50.37
C LYS A 330 15.73 8.24 -49.16
N PHE A 331 16.80 7.54 -48.77
CA PHE A 331 16.79 6.66 -47.61
C PHE A 331 16.49 7.42 -46.31
N GLN A 332 17.22 8.52 -46.05
CA GLN A 332 17.04 9.34 -44.85
C GLN A 332 15.67 10.02 -44.81
N SER A 333 15.16 10.49 -45.95
CA SER A 333 13.80 11.05 -46.04
C SER A 333 12.72 10.02 -45.69
N SER A 334 12.88 8.76 -46.13
CA SER A 334 11.99 7.68 -45.74
C SER A 334 12.06 7.39 -44.23
N MET A 335 13.26 7.36 -43.66
CA MET A 335 13.47 7.12 -42.23
C MET A 335 12.85 8.21 -41.36
N ILE A 336 12.94 9.47 -41.78
CA ILE A 336 12.28 10.60 -41.11
C ILE A 336 10.77 10.41 -41.14
N ARG A 337 10.19 10.11 -42.32
CA ARG A 337 8.74 9.91 -42.46
C ARG A 337 8.21 8.76 -41.58
N ILE A 338 8.94 7.65 -41.50
CA ILE A 338 8.59 6.52 -40.62
C ILE A 338 8.63 6.96 -39.17
N SER A 339 9.72 7.62 -38.76
CA SER A 339 9.86 8.12 -37.39
C SER A 339 8.76 9.12 -37.04
N GLN A 340 8.32 9.94 -38.00
CA GLN A 340 7.20 10.87 -37.83
C GLN A 340 5.86 10.17 -37.62
N SER A 341 5.58 9.11 -38.35
CA SER A 341 4.37 8.32 -38.13
C SER A 341 4.39 7.71 -36.73
N GLU A 342 5.52 7.08 -36.37
CA GLU A 342 5.66 6.34 -35.12
C GLU A 342 5.48 7.22 -33.88
N TYR A 343 6.09 8.42 -33.85
CA TYR A 343 5.89 9.31 -32.70
C TYR A 343 4.50 9.94 -32.68
N LYS A 344 3.88 10.21 -33.84
CA LYS A 344 2.50 10.74 -33.89
C LYS A 344 1.52 9.71 -33.35
N ASP A 345 1.64 8.47 -33.79
CA ASP A 345 0.80 7.38 -33.30
C ASP A 345 0.98 7.19 -31.77
N LEU A 346 2.21 7.28 -31.27
CA LEU A 346 2.50 7.25 -29.84
C LEU A 346 1.82 8.42 -29.09
N PHE A 347 1.94 9.64 -29.61
CA PHE A 347 1.40 10.84 -28.95
C PHE A 347 -0.14 10.86 -28.99
N ASP A 348 -0.74 10.38 -30.07
CA ASP A 348 -2.20 10.24 -30.20
C ASP A 348 -2.76 9.24 -29.19
N ASN A 349 -2.08 8.10 -28.99
CA ASN A 349 -2.47 7.12 -27.97
C ASN A 349 -2.43 7.74 -26.57
N ILE A 350 -1.34 8.44 -26.23
CA ILE A 350 -1.15 9.09 -24.93
C ILE A 350 -2.17 10.21 -24.70
N ARG A 351 -2.61 10.89 -25.75
CA ARG A 351 -3.58 11.99 -25.68
C ARG A 351 -4.89 11.59 -24.99
N THR A 352 -5.31 10.34 -25.15
CA THR A 352 -6.55 9.83 -24.57
C THR A 352 -6.49 9.68 -23.04
N GLU A 353 -5.27 9.61 -22.49
CA GLU A 353 -5.05 9.37 -21.06
C GLU A 353 -4.71 10.64 -20.28
N LEU A 354 -4.36 11.76 -20.95
CA LEU A 354 -3.84 13.00 -20.35
C LEU A 354 -4.92 14.04 -19.96
N LYS A 355 -4.55 14.95 -19.03
CA LYS A 355 -5.34 16.15 -18.64
C LYS A 355 -4.95 17.39 -19.47
N ASP A 356 -5.81 18.41 -19.47
CA ASP A 356 -5.65 19.67 -20.25
C ASP A 356 -4.27 20.33 -20.18
N LEU A 357 -3.67 20.43 -18.99
CA LEU A 357 -2.38 21.12 -18.83
C LEU A 357 -1.20 20.31 -19.41
N GLU A 358 -1.25 18.98 -19.27
CA GLU A 358 -0.24 18.08 -19.84
C GLU A 358 -0.42 17.90 -21.35
N LEU A 359 -1.65 18.03 -21.85
CA LEU A 359 -1.95 18.07 -23.27
C LEU A 359 -1.28 19.27 -23.95
N ILE A 360 -1.17 20.41 -23.27
CA ILE A 360 -0.43 21.58 -23.79
C ILE A 360 1.07 21.25 -23.88
N GLU A 361 1.68 20.68 -22.84
CA GLU A 361 3.11 20.28 -22.86
C GLU A 361 3.38 19.25 -23.97
N LEU A 362 2.52 18.24 -24.10
CA LEU A 362 2.64 17.22 -25.14
C LEU A 362 2.55 17.84 -26.54
N SER A 363 1.58 18.74 -26.76
CA SER A 363 1.38 19.42 -28.04
C SER A 363 2.57 20.30 -28.42
N GLN A 364 3.17 21.00 -27.44
CA GLN A 364 4.41 21.76 -27.66
C GLN A 364 5.57 20.86 -28.09
N LYS A 365 5.77 19.72 -27.43
CA LYS A 365 6.81 18.75 -27.82
C LYS A 365 6.56 18.16 -29.21
N GLU A 366 5.30 17.92 -29.57
CA GLU A 366 4.94 17.44 -30.90
C GLU A 366 5.26 18.48 -31.98
N GLU A 367 4.95 19.75 -31.72
CA GLU A 367 5.28 20.88 -32.60
C GLU A 367 6.80 21.01 -32.78
N GLU A 368 7.57 20.94 -31.69
CA GLU A 368 9.04 20.95 -31.74
C GLU A 368 9.61 19.81 -32.60
N LEU A 369 9.11 18.58 -32.45
CA LEU A 369 9.53 17.44 -33.30
C LEU A 369 9.15 17.63 -34.76
N ASN A 370 7.93 18.10 -35.03
CA ASN A 370 7.46 18.40 -36.38
C ASN A 370 8.37 19.45 -37.05
N ASP A 371 8.73 20.51 -36.32
CA ASP A 371 9.60 21.58 -36.83
C ASP A 371 11.04 21.13 -37.03
N GLN A 372 11.58 20.32 -36.12
CA GLN A 372 12.90 19.71 -36.31
C GLN A 372 12.92 18.81 -37.54
N SER A 373 11.91 17.96 -37.71
CA SER A 373 11.78 17.13 -38.90
C SER A 373 11.72 17.96 -40.21
N LYS A 374 10.94 19.05 -40.25
CA LYS A 374 10.92 19.98 -41.40
C LYS A 374 12.30 20.57 -41.68
N LYS A 375 13.05 20.96 -40.64
CA LYS A 375 14.43 21.48 -40.79
C LYS A 375 15.37 20.43 -41.38
N VAL A 376 15.30 19.17 -40.92
CA VAL A 376 16.12 18.08 -41.46
C VAL A 376 15.75 17.79 -42.91
N ILE A 377 14.46 17.73 -43.26
CA ILE A 377 13.99 17.54 -44.65
C ILE A 377 14.45 18.69 -45.55
N SER A 378 14.35 19.94 -45.08
CA SER A 378 14.84 21.11 -45.81
C SER A 378 16.35 21.01 -46.08
N THR A 379 17.12 20.58 -45.08
CA THR A 379 18.57 20.36 -45.19
C THR A 379 18.89 19.25 -46.20
N LEU A 380 18.14 18.14 -46.19
CA LEU A 380 18.28 17.06 -47.18
C LEU A 380 18.02 17.55 -48.61
N ASN A 381 16.96 18.33 -48.81
CA ASN A 381 16.62 18.91 -50.11
C ASN A 381 17.68 19.90 -50.59
N PHE A 382 18.24 20.69 -49.67
CA PHE A 382 19.35 21.60 -49.96
C PHE A 382 20.61 20.85 -50.40
N VAL A 383 21.00 19.80 -49.68
CA VAL A 383 22.15 18.94 -50.05
C VAL A 383 21.94 18.27 -51.40
N GLN A 384 20.73 17.80 -51.68
CA GLN A 384 20.38 17.23 -52.98
C GLN A 384 20.53 18.27 -54.11
N SER A 385 20.08 19.50 -53.85
CA SER A 385 20.15 20.60 -54.82
C SER A 385 21.60 20.97 -55.13
N ILE A 386 22.45 21.07 -54.10
CA ILE A 386 23.90 21.30 -54.27
C ILE A 386 24.54 20.18 -55.09
N SER A 387 24.22 18.91 -54.80
CA SER A 387 24.75 17.76 -55.54
C SER A 387 24.38 17.81 -57.03
N ILE A 388 23.14 18.17 -57.36
CA ILE A 388 22.68 18.32 -58.76
C ILE A 388 23.40 19.50 -59.44
N CYS A 389 23.52 20.65 -58.77
CA CYS A 389 24.28 21.78 -59.29
C CYS A 389 25.74 21.42 -59.56
N ASN A 390 26.38 20.67 -58.65
CA ASN A 390 27.75 20.21 -58.81
C ASN A 390 27.92 19.28 -60.03
N LEU A 391 26.95 18.39 -60.27
CA LEU A 391 26.93 17.53 -61.43
C LEU A 391 26.82 18.33 -62.74
N ILE A 392 25.90 19.29 -62.80
CA ILE A 392 25.70 20.15 -63.98
C ILE A 392 26.95 20.95 -64.28
N LEU A 393 27.59 21.53 -63.25
CA LEU A 393 28.81 22.31 -63.40
C LEU A 393 29.97 21.47 -63.95
N ASN A 394 30.19 20.26 -63.43
CA ASN A 394 31.24 19.37 -63.91
C ASN A 394 30.94 18.81 -65.32
N ALA A 395 29.67 18.59 -65.66
CA ALA A 395 29.27 18.20 -67.01
C ALA A 395 29.54 19.33 -68.02
N ALA A 396 29.28 20.59 -67.66
CA ALA A 396 29.61 21.74 -68.51
C ALA A 396 31.12 21.90 -68.70
N LEU A 397 31.91 21.75 -67.63
CA LEU A 397 33.38 21.77 -67.71
C LEU A 397 33.92 20.65 -68.61
N PHE A 398 33.34 19.45 -68.53
CA PHE A 398 33.70 18.34 -69.41
C PHE A 398 33.45 18.66 -70.89
N ILE A 399 32.32 19.30 -71.22
CA ILE A 399 32.02 19.73 -72.59
C ILE A 399 33.04 20.76 -73.07
N ILE A 400 33.34 21.79 -72.26
CA ILE A 400 34.30 22.86 -72.61
C ILE A 400 35.74 22.34 -72.76
N THR A 401 36.10 21.27 -72.04
CA THR A 401 37.46 20.70 -72.12
C THR A 401 37.62 19.71 -73.27
N ILE A 402 36.52 19.27 -73.89
CA ILE A 402 36.50 18.31 -75.00
C ILE A 402 36.17 18.98 -76.35
N PHE A 403 35.41 20.07 -76.36
CA PHE A 403 35.11 20.88 -77.55
C PHE A 403 35.81 22.24 -77.43
#